data_AF-M8CQT5-F1
#
_entry.id   AF-M8CQT5-F1
#
_cell.length_a   1.000
_cell.length_b   1.000
_cell.length_c   1.000
_cell.angle_alpha   90.00
_cell.angle_beta   90.00
_cell.angle_gamma   90.00
#
_symmetry.space_group_name_H-M   'P 1'
#
loop_
_entity.id
_entity.type
_entity.pdbx_description
1 polymer ?
#
loop_
_entity_poly.entity_id
_entity_poly.type
_entity_poly.pdbx_seq_one_letter_code
_entity_poly.pdbx_strand_id
1 'polypeptide(L)'
;MAQRLRAQEEVKRIQSVPLVIGQFMEMVDGNNGIVGSTTGSNYYVCGSSTINRELLKPSASVALHRHSNALVDVLPPEADSSISLLASSEKPNVLYSEAGMHAVRKNRYVILPKDFEKGYRTNVKKPDTDFDFYK
;
A
#
# COMPACT_ATOMS: atom_id res chain seq x y z
N MET A 1 -20.60 -28.73 -5.59
CA MET A 1 -20.91 -27.29 -5.71
C MET A 1 -21.62 -26.74 -4.46
N ALA A 2 -22.76 -27.31 -4.04
CA ALA A 2 -23.59 -26.75 -2.96
C ALA A 2 -22.92 -26.62 -1.57
N GLN A 3 -22.03 -27.54 -1.17
CA GLN A 3 -21.34 -27.45 0.12
C GLN A 3 -20.32 -26.29 0.20
N ARG A 4 -19.62 -25.97 -0.89
CA ARG A 4 -18.65 -24.86 -0.92
C ARG A 4 -19.35 -23.50 -0.83
N LEU A 5 -20.53 -23.38 -1.46
CA LEU A 5 -21.32 -22.15 -1.43
C LEU A 5 -21.81 -21.83 0.00
N ARG A 6 -22.30 -22.86 0.72
CA ARG A 6 -22.72 -22.73 2.12
C ARG A 6 -21.56 -22.37 3.05
N ALA A 7 -20.41 -23.02 2.89
CA ALA A 7 -19.22 -22.72 3.69
C ALA A 7 -18.73 -21.28 3.47
N GLN A 8 -18.77 -20.78 2.23
CA GLN A 8 -18.42 -19.40 1.93
C GLN A 8 -19.44 -18.39 2.47
N GLU A 9 -20.73 -18.71 2.45
CA GLU A 9 -21.77 -17.87 3.07
C GLU A 9 -21.62 -17.76 4.59
N GLU A 10 -21.23 -18.84 5.27
CA GLU A 10 -20.95 -18.82 6.70
C GLU A 10 -19.73 -17.97 7.05
N VAL A 11 -18.65 -18.08 6.27
CA VAL A 11 -17.46 -17.24 6.43
C VAL A 11 -17.81 -15.76 6.22
N LYS A 12 -18.62 -15.44 5.21
CA LYS A 12 -19.05 -14.07 4.92
C LYS A 12 -19.93 -13.48 6.02
N ARG A 13 -20.76 -14.31 6.68
CA ARG A 13 -21.49 -13.87 7.89
C ARG A 13 -20.54 -13.55 9.04
N ILE A 14 -19.51 -14.37 9.26
CA ILE A 14 -18.49 -14.11 10.30
C ILE A 14 -17.65 -12.85 10.00
N GLN A 15 -17.49 -12.49 8.73
CA GLN A 15 -16.83 -11.25 8.31
C GLN A 15 -17.68 -9.98 8.52
N SER A 16 -18.99 -10.11 8.75
CA SER A 16 -19.92 -8.97 8.80
C SER A 16 -20.11 -8.36 10.20
N VAL A 17 -19.56 -8.98 11.25
CA VAL A 17 -19.59 -8.50 12.65
C VAL A 17 -18.41 -7.53 12.90
N PRO A 18 -18.44 -6.69 13.96
CA PRO A 18 -17.50 -5.58 14.08
C PRO A 18 -16.05 -6.08 14.14
N LEU A 19 -15.27 -5.63 13.15
CA LEU A 19 -13.86 -5.95 13.00
C LEU A 19 -13.01 -4.91 13.73
N VAL A 20 -11.97 -5.37 14.41
CA VAL A 20 -10.95 -4.55 15.06
C VAL A 20 -9.70 -4.60 14.18
N ILE A 21 -9.06 -3.46 13.95
CA ILE A 21 -7.84 -3.39 13.15
C ILE A 21 -6.64 -3.75 14.05
N GLY A 22 -5.74 -4.58 13.53
CA GLY A 22 -4.46 -4.90 14.16
C GLY A 22 -3.33 -4.89 13.14
N GLN A 23 -2.10 -4.97 13.62
CA GLN A 23 -0.91 -5.10 12.81
C GLN A 23 -0.37 -6.51 12.92
N PHE A 24 -0.15 -7.16 11.78
CA PHE A 24 0.49 -8.46 11.73
C PHE A 24 1.97 -8.32 12.05
N MET A 25 2.52 -9.09 13.00
CA MET A 25 3.96 -9.05 13.30
C MET A 25 4.72 -10.18 12.62
N GLU A 26 4.45 -11.42 13.02
CA GLU A 26 5.24 -12.58 12.60
C GLU A 26 4.36 -13.83 12.45
N MET A 27 4.65 -14.65 11.45
CA MET A 27 4.07 -15.99 11.32
C MET A 27 4.90 -16.94 12.17
N VAL A 28 4.29 -17.55 13.19
CA VAL A 28 4.97 -18.54 14.03
C VAL A 28 4.90 -19.92 13.39
N ASP A 29 3.76 -20.27 12.78
CA ASP A 29 3.53 -21.61 12.20
C ASP A 29 2.86 -21.55 10.82
N GLY A 30 2.55 -22.74 10.25
CA GLY A 30 1.72 -22.93 9.06
C GLY A 30 0.46 -22.06 9.03
N ASN A 31 -0.27 -22.06 10.14
CA ASN A 31 -1.58 -21.41 10.25
C ASN A 31 -1.65 -20.38 11.40
N ASN A 32 -0.59 -20.18 12.17
CA ASN A 32 -0.64 -19.33 13.36
C ASN A 32 0.30 -18.16 13.20
N GLY A 33 -0.12 -17.00 13.68
CA GLY A 33 0.66 -15.78 13.64
C GLY A 33 0.40 -14.90 14.84
N ILE A 34 1.35 -14.01 15.10
CA ILE A 34 1.27 -13.00 16.14
C ILE A 34 0.73 -11.72 15.53
N VAL A 35 -0.31 -11.18 16.16
CA VAL A 35 -0.90 -9.89 15.77
C VAL A 35 -0.80 -8.93 16.94
N GLY A 36 -0.27 -7.73 16.69
CA GLY A 36 -0.30 -6.60 17.60
C GLY A 36 -1.62 -5.86 17.45
N SER A 37 -2.42 -5.80 18.51
CA SER A 37 -3.55 -4.87 18.55
C SER A 37 -3.05 -3.44 18.74
N THR A 38 -3.80 -2.45 18.27
CA THR A 38 -3.49 -1.02 18.42
C THR A 38 -3.28 -0.59 19.89
N THR A 39 -3.77 -1.39 20.84
CA THR A 39 -3.58 -1.19 22.29
C THR A 39 -2.18 -1.64 22.80
N GLY A 40 -1.27 -2.07 21.91
CA GLY A 40 0.07 -2.52 22.28
C GLY A 40 0.12 -3.93 22.91
N SER A 41 -0.99 -4.66 22.89
CA SER A 41 -1.07 -6.05 23.34
C SER A 41 -0.91 -7.00 22.15
N ASN A 42 -0.04 -8.01 22.32
CA ASN A 42 0.20 -9.04 21.32
C ASN A 42 -0.71 -10.23 21.55
N TYR A 43 -1.42 -10.65 20.51
CA TYR A 43 -2.29 -11.82 20.53
C TYR A 43 -1.73 -12.92 19.65
N TYR A 44 -1.76 -14.15 20.17
CA TYR A 44 -1.50 -15.34 19.38
C TYR A 44 -2.78 -15.76 18.67
N VAL A 45 -2.78 -15.70 17.34
CA VAL A 45 -3.99 -15.84 16.54
C VAL A 45 -3.84 -16.97 15.55
N CYS A 46 -4.90 -17.79 15.44
CA CYS A 46 -5.01 -18.77 14.38
C CYS A 46 -5.54 -18.07 13.12
N GLY A 47 -4.75 -18.07 12.06
CA GLY A 47 -5.12 -17.60 10.74
C GLY A 47 -6.14 -18.54 10.10
N SER A 48 -7.15 -17.95 9.46
CA SER A 48 -8.08 -18.72 8.63
C SER A 48 -7.35 -19.35 7.45
N SER A 49 -7.65 -20.61 7.14
CA SER A 49 -7.08 -21.36 6.02
C SER A 49 -7.41 -20.79 4.64
N THR A 50 -8.29 -19.80 4.58
CA THR A 50 -8.75 -19.15 3.34
C THR A 50 -7.81 -18.01 2.91
N ILE A 51 -6.88 -17.59 3.76
CA ILE A 51 -6.05 -16.41 3.53
C ILE A 51 -4.73 -16.79 2.86
N ASN A 52 -4.37 -16.03 1.82
CA ASN A 52 -3.15 -16.21 1.06
C ASN A 52 -1.94 -15.68 1.83
N ARG A 53 -0.98 -16.57 2.10
CA ARG A 53 0.20 -16.33 2.95
C ARG A 53 1.20 -15.35 2.34
N GLU A 54 1.16 -15.17 1.02
CA GLU A 54 2.05 -14.26 0.28
C GLU A 54 1.72 -12.78 0.52
N LEU A 55 0.48 -12.48 0.91
CA LEU A 55 0.02 -11.13 1.24
C LEU A 55 0.32 -10.76 2.70
N LEU A 56 0.65 -11.73 3.55
CA LEU A 56 1.01 -11.52 4.95
C LEU A 56 2.47 -11.07 5.05
N LYS A 57 2.70 -9.79 4.78
CA LYS A 57 3.97 -9.13 5.12
C LYS A 57 3.98 -8.76 6.61
N PRO A 58 5.13 -8.83 7.29
CA PRO A 58 5.30 -8.19 8.60
C PRO A 58 4.85 -6.73 8.51
N SER A 59 4.10 -6.27 9.50
CA SER A 59 3.43 -4.96 9.57
C SER A 59 2.26 -4.75 8.61
N ALA A 60 1.74 -5.81 7.96
CA ALA A 60 0.50 -5.70 7.21
C ALA A 60 -0.69 -5.38 8.14
N SER A 61 -1.62 -4.57 7.64
CA SER A 61 -2.85 -4.25 8.36
C SER A 61 -3.81 -5.42 8.26
N VAL A 62 -4.29 -5.94 9.39
CA VAL A 62 -5.15 -7.13 9.44
C VAL A 62 -6.43 -6.83 10.20
N ALA A 63 -7.51 -7.44 9.75
CA ALA A 63 -8.81 -7.40 10.41
C ALA A 63 -8.92 -8.58 11.40
N LEU A 64 -9.12 -8.22 12.66
CA LEU A 64 -9.36 -9.13 13.77
C LEU A 64 -10.84 -9.12 14.16
N HIS A 65 -11.35 -10.26 14.62
CA HIS A 65 -12.67 -10.31 15.23
C HIS A 65 -12.66 -9.82 16.69
N ARG A 66 -13.65 -9.00 17.10
CA ARG A 66 -13.67 -8.30 18.41
C ARG A 66 -13.58 -9.18 19.67
N HIS A 67 -14.01 -10.44 19.62
CA HIS A 67 -14.07 -11.31 20.82
C HIS A 67 -13.07 -12.45 20.81
N SER A 68 -12.80 -13.01 19.64
CA SER A 68 -11.91 -14.16 19.47
C SER A 68 -10.51 -13.75 19.01
N ASN A 69 -10.32 -12.48 18.65
CA ASN A 69 -9.11 -11.96 18.01
C ASN A 69 -8.65 -12.81 16.82
N ALA A 70 -9.58 -13.52 16.17
CA ALA A 70 -9.28 -14.36 15.01
C ALA A 70 -8.91 -13.47 13.81
N LEU A 71 -7.92 -13.89 13.02
CA LEU A 71 -7.49 -13.19 11.82
C LEU A 71 -8.45 -13.56 10.69
N VAL A 72 -9.22 -12.57 10.24
CA VAL A 72 -10.34 -12.75 9.32
C VAL A 72 -9.98 -12.33 7.90
N ASP A 73 -9.31 -11.20 7.76
CA ASP A 73 -8.92 -10.66 6.47
C ASP A 73 -7.64 -9.81 6.58
N VAL A 74 -6.92 -9.68 5.47
CA VAL A 74 -5.78 -8.78 5.34
C VAL A 74 -6.28 -7.53 4.64
N LEU A 75 -6.25 -6.41 5.35
CA LEU A 75 -6.55 -5.12 4.73
C LEU A 75 -5.36 -4.76 3.83
N PRO A 76 -5.58 -4.06 2.71
CA PRO A 76 -4.47 -3.51 1.95
C PRO A 76 -3.56 -2.77 2.93
N PRO A 77 -2.23 -2.95 2.83
CA PRO A 77 -1.31 -2.20 3.68
C PRO A 77 -1.71 -0.73 3.60
N GLU A 78 -1.56 0.00 4.70
CA GLU A 78 -1.74 1.45 4.75
C GLU A 78 -0.72 2.10 3.81
N ALA A 79 -0.94 1.93 2.50
CA ALA A 79 -0.17 2.50 1.44
C ALA A 79 -0.51 3.97 1.53
N ASP A 80 0.32 4.66 2.32
CA ASP A 80 0.67 6.05 2.23
C ASP A 80 -0.17 6.75 1.17
N SER A 81 -1.24 7.43 1.63
CA SER A 81 -2.05 8.30 0.77
C SER A 81 -1.20 9.33 0.02
N SER A 82 0.03 9.57 0.48
CA SER A 82 1.06 10.35 -0.20
C SER A 82 1.60 9.72 -1.50
N ILE A 83 1.61 8.39 -1.66
CA ILE A 83 2.06 7.72 -2.90
C ILE A 83 0.98 7.81 -3.99
N SER A 84 -0.30 7.80 -3.62
CA SER A 84 -1.40 7.97 -4.59
C SER A 84 -1.39 9.37 -5.23
N LEU A 85 -0.97 10.39 -4.47
CA LEU A 85 -0.75 11.74 -4.97
C LEU A 85 0.44 11.82 -5.95
N LEU A 86 1.53 11.06 -5.68
CA LEU A 86 2.69 10.97 -6.57
C LEU A 86 2.38 10.23 -7.89
N ALA A 87 1.56 9.17 -7.84
CA ALA A 87 1.15 8.43 -9.04
C ALA A 87 0.27 9.25 -9.99
N SER A 88 -0.42 10.27 -9.46
CA SER A 88 -1.38 11.10 -10.21
C SER A 88 -0.79 12.44 -10.69
N SER A 89 0.45 12.78 -10.30
CA SER A 89 1.08 14.04 -10.67
C SER A 89 1.61 13.99 -12.11
N GLU A 90 0.77 14.50 -12.99
CA GLU A 90 1.03 15.02 -14.32
C GLU A 90 1.57 14.07 -15.38
N LYS A 91 0.66 13.74 -16.30
CA LYS A 91 0.92 13.17 -17.62
C LYS A 91 2.20 13.77 -18.23
N PRO A 92 3.19 12.94 -18.60
CA PRO A 92 4.50 13.38 -19.12
C PRO A 92 4.46 14.10 -20.48
N ASN A 93 3.28 14.41 -21.04
CA ASN A 93 3.13 15.12 -22.30
C ASN A 93 3.90 16.46 -22.32
N VAL A 94 3.79 17.24 -21.24
CA VAL A 94 4.47 18.54 -21.13
C VAL A 94 5.99 18.34 -21.08
N LEU A 95 6.43 17.30 -20.39
CA LEU A 95 7.85 16.93 -20.23
C LEU A 95 8.46 16.43 -21.54
N TYR A 96 7.74 15.65 -22.34
CA TYR A 96 8.18 15.21 -23.67
C TYR A 96 8.35 16.38 -24.64
N SER A 97 7.40 17.33 -24.64
CA SER A 97 7.49 18.53 -25.47
C SER A 97 8.69 19.41 -25.08
N GLU A 98 8.95 19.59 -23.79
CA GLU A 98 10.07 20.38 -23.31
C GLU A 98 11.42 19.70 -23.59
N ALA A 99 11.53 18.39 -23.34
CA ALA A 99 12.73 17.62 -23.64
C ALA A 99 13.07 17.65 -25.15
N GLY A 100 12.06 17.53 -26.01
CA GLY A 100 12.22 17.66 -27.47
C GLY A 100 12.70 19.05 -27.89
N MET A 101 12.10 20.11 -27.33
CA MET A 101 12.50 21.49 -27.62
C MET A 101 13.96 21.77 -27.18
N HIS A 102 14.39 21.18 -26.05
CA HIS A 102 15.75 21.34 -25.55
C HIS A 102 16.79 20.60 -26.39
N ALA A 103 16.45 19.42 -26.92
CA ALA A 103 17.29 18.70 -27.88
C ALA A 103 17.49 19.51 -29.17
N VAL A 104 16.41 20.07 -29.74
CA VAL A 104 16.46 20.89 -30.96
C VAL A 104 17.29 22.16 -30.76
N ARG A 105 17.15 22.86 -29.62
CA ARG A 105 17.97 24.05 -29.27
C ARG A 105 19.47 23.77 -29.19
N LYS A 106 19.86 22.51 -28.95
CA LYS A 106 21.26 22.08 -28.92
C LYS A 106 21.72 21.47 -30.23
N ASN A 107 20.97 21.67 -31.33
CA ASN A 107 21.20 21.08 -32.65
C ASN A 107 21.31 19.54 -32.61
N ARG A 108 20.55 18.89 -31.71
CA ARG A 108 20.49 17.44 -31.60
C ARG A 108 19.09 16.96 -31.95
N TYR A 109 19.00 16.00 -32.87
CA TYR A 109 17.74 15.38 -33.30
C TYR A 109 17.39 14.11 -32.50
N VAL A 110 18.12 13.85 -31.41
CA VAL A 110 17.92 12.71 -30.52
C VAL A 110 17.73 13.24 -29.10
N ILE A 111 16.63 12.85 -28.46
CA ILE A 111 16.34 13.19 -27.07
C ILE A 111 17.20 12.28 -26.18
N LEU A 112 18.04 12.87 -25.34
CA LEU A 112 18.85 12.12 -24.38
C LEU A 112 18.16 12.05 -23.02
N PRO A 113 18.47 11.03 -22.19
CA PRO A 113 18.00 10.97 -20.79
C PRO A 113 18.29 12.25 -19.99
N LYS A 114 19.39 12.96 -20.32
CA LYS A 114 19.76 14.26 -19.73
C LYS A 114 18.78 15.39 -20.04
N ASP A 115 18.06 15.31 -21.16
CA ASP A 115 17.07 16.32 -21.56
C ASP A 115 15.75 16.11 -20.81
N PHE A 116 15.41 14.84 -20.49
CA PHE A 116 14.30 14.48 -19.61
C PHE A 116 14.50 14.96 -18.17
N GLU A 117 15.70 14.76 -17.63
CA GLU A 117 16.06 15.23 -16.28
C GLU A 117 15.96 16.77 -16.17
N LYS A 118 16.33 17.47 -17.26
CA LYS A 118 16.18 18.92 -17.32
C LYS A 118 14.72 19.37 -17.39
N GLY A 119 13.90 18.72 -18.23
CA GLY A 119 12.46 19.01 -18.30
C GLY A 119 11.72 18.70 -17.00
N TYR A 120 12.14 17.65 -16.29
CA TYR A 120 11.60 17.32 -14.97
C TYR A 120 11.90 18.40 -13.93
N ARG A 121 13.13 18.91 -13.92
CA ARG A 121 13.55 19.96 -12.99
C ARG A 121 12.87 21.30 -13.22
N THR A 122 12.50 21.62 -14.45
CA THR A 122 11.76 22.85 -14.79
C THR A 122 10.30 22.78 -14.37
N ASN A 123 9.64 21.63 -14.60
CA ASN A 123 8.19 21.50 -14.45
C ASN A 123 7.75 20.99 -13.07
N VAL A 124 8.57 20.18 -12.41
CA VAL A 124 8.33 19.83 -11.01
C VAL A 124 8.92 20.96 -10.15
N LYS A 125 8.11 21.98 -9.88
CA LYS A 125 8.41 22.91 -8.79
C LYS A 125 8.63 22.08 -7.53
N LYS A 126 9.77 22.28 -6.87
CA LYS A 126 9.96 21.76 -5.51
C LYS A 126 8.76 22.25 -4.69
N PRO A 127 8.11 21.39 -3.89
CA PRO A 127 7.25 21.94 -2.86
C PRO A 127 8.15 22.86 -2.03
N ASP A 128 7.75 24.13 -1.91
CA ASP A 128 8.26 25.04 -0.90
C ASP A 128 7.79 24.46 0.44
N THR A 129 8.48 23.41 0.89
CA THR A 129 8.36 22.91 2.24
C THR A 129 9.52 23.48 3.02
N ASP A 130 9.41 24.77 3.34
CA ASP A 130 10.03 25.30 4.54
C ASP A 130 9.42 24.51 5.71
N PHE A 131 10.06 23.42 6.09
CA PHE A 131 9.78 22.74 7.35
C PHE A 131 10.44 23.54 8.47
N ASP A 132 9.83 24.66 8.83
CA ASP A 132 10.22 25.51 9.96
C ASP A 132 9.84 24.85 11.32
N PHE A 133 9.89 23.51 11.38
CA PHE A 133 9.48 22.72 12.55
C PHE A 133 10.57 22.65 13.65
N TYR A 134 11.78 23.16 13.36
CA TYR A 134 12.90 23.22 14.29
C TYR A 134 13.43 24.66 14.44
N LYS A 135 12.52 25.61 14.69
CA LYS A 135 12.90 26.95 15.12
C LYS A 135 12.09 27.38 16.34
#